data_AF-A0A524CRD5-F1
#
_entry.id   AF-A0A524CRD5-F1
#
_cell.length_a   1.000
_cell.length_b   1.000
_cell.length_c   1.000
_cell.angle_alpha   90.00
_cell.angle_beta   90.00
_cell.angle_gamma   90.00
#
_symmetry.space_group_name_H-M   'P 1'
#
loop_
_entity.id
_entity.type
_entity.pdbx_description
1 polymer ?
#
loop_
_entity_poly.entity_id
_entity_poly.type
_entity_poly.pdbx_seq_one_letter_code
_entity_poly.pdbx_strand_id
1 'polypeptide(L)'
;MFRTIIALLITLAVTIIIGVFQIVGLGIEGILAIAQSPDAVQQAINIFTELFAELVLPYSSALGGIYAPLVALGVGGFIGGLVSKSGVRMFFASIIGLVVFFIGYAVLAGGAALTIDDLLAQAQLIYIDLGVSFALLFVPGIIGASLTAEEY
;
A
#
# COMPACT_ATOMS: atom_id res chain seq x y z
N MET A 1 9.40 -10.79 16.51
CA MET A 1 8.99 -11.25 15.17
C MET A 1 7.47 -11.31 15.01
N PHE A 2 6.73 -12.02 15.85
CA PHE A 2 5.25 -12.15 15.74
C PHE A 2 4.52 -10.80 15.63
N ARG A 3 4.80 -9.84 16.54
CA ARG A 3 4.20 -8.49 16.48
C ARG A 3 4.55 -7.71 15.21
N THR A 4 5.74 -7.93 14.64
CA THR A 4 6.15 -7.30 13.37
C THR A 4 5.33 -7.84 12.20
N ILE A 5 5.11 -9.15 12.16
CA ILE A 5 4.29 -9.80 11.13
C ILE A 5 2.84 -9.32 11.24
N ILE A 6 2.26 -9.29 12.44
CA ILE A 6 0.89 -8.77 12.63
C ILE A 6 0.79 -7.31 12.22
N ALA A 7 1.75 -6.47 12.65
CA ALA A 7 1.76 -5.05 12.26
C ALA A 7 1.81 -4.90 10.74
N LEU A 8 2.67 -5.65 10.06
CA LEU A 8 2.74 -5.68 8.59
C LEU A 8 1.41 -6.10 7.97
N LEU A 9 0.82 -7.22 8.41
CA LEU A 9 -0.44 -7.71 7.87
C LEU A 9 -1.58 -6.70 8.07
N ILE A 10 -1.62 -6.03 9.22
CA ILE A 10 -2.61 -4.98 9.51
C ILE A 10 -2.36 -3.74 8.65
N THR A 11 -1.11 -3.28 8.52
CA THR A 11 -0.76 -2.17 7.63
C THR A 11 -1.23 -2.46 6.21
N LEU A 12 -0.91 -3.65 5.67
CA LEU A 12 -1.33 -4.06 4.34
C LEU A 12 -2.85 -4.13 4.21
N ALA A 13 -3.52 -4.82 5.13
CA ALA A 13 -4.97 -5.00 5.08
C ALA A 13 -5.72 -3.67 5.16
N VAL A 14 -5.35 -2.79 6.11
CA VAL A 14 -5.98 -1.47 6.26
C VAL A 14 -5.76 -0.61 5.02
N THR A 15 -4.52 -0.56 4.50
CA THR A 15 -4.19 0.22 3.30
C THR A 15 -5.00 -0.27 2.10
N ILE A 16 -5.06 -1.58 1.89
CA ILE A 16 -5.80 -2.19 0.77
C ILE A 16 -7.30 -1.93 0.93
N ILE A 17 -7.88 -2.14 2.11
CA ILE A 17 -9.31 -1.94 2.34
C ILE A 17 -9.68 -0.48 2.06
N ILE A 18 -8.95 0.48 2.63
CA ILE A 18 -9.22 1.90 2.37
C ILE A 18 -9.05 2.21 0.88
N GLY A 19 -7.97 1.73 0.27
CA GLY A 19 -7.70 1.99 -1.13
C GLY A 19 -8.76 1.40 -2.09
N VAL A 20 -9.22 0.17 -1.87
CA VAL A 20 -10.27 -0.44 -2.69
C VAL A 20 -11.55 0.41 -2.71
N PHE A 21 -11.95 0.96 -1.55
CA PHE A 21 -13.17 1.77 -1.46
C PHE A 21 -12.98 3.24 -1.86
N GLN A 22 -11.82 3.85 -1.56
CA GLN A 22 -11.61 5.29 -1.72
C GLN A 22 -10.79 5.67 -2.96
N ILE A 23 -9.91 4.79 -3.43
CA ILE A 23 -9.10 5.01 -4.64
C ILE A 23 -9.85 4.42 -5.84
N VAL A 24 -10.15 3.13 -5.81
CA VAL A 24 -10.82 2.44 -6.94
C VAL A 24 -12.33 2.65 -6.93
N GLY A 25 -12.90 3.15 -5.83
CA GLY A 25 -14.34 3.42 -5.74
C GLY A 25 -15.19 2.14 -5.79
N LEU A 26 -14.66 1.00 -5.34
CA LEU A 26 -15.33 -0.29 -5.46
C LEU A 26 -16.53 -0.39 -4.51
N GLY A 27 -17.70 0.04 -5.00
CA GLY A 27 -18.97 -0.10 -4.30
C GLY A 27 -19.55 -1.52 -4.36
N ILE A 28 -20.68 -1.72 -3.68
CA ILE A 28 -21.41 -3.01 -3.65
C ILE A 28 -21.76 -3.48 -5.07
N GLU A 29 -22.17 -2.55 -5.94
CA GLU A 29 -22.49 -2.85 -7.35
C GLU A 29 -21.27 -3.33 -8.13
N GLY A 30 -20.10 -2.72 -7.92
CA GLY A 30 -18.84 -3.14 -8.54
C GLY A 30 -18.41 -4.55 -8.08
N ILE A 31 -18.58 -4.85 -6.80
CA ILE A 31 -18.30 -6.20 -6.25
C ILE A 31 -19.22 -7.24 -6.89
N LEU A 32 -20.52 -6.95 -7.00
CA LEU A 32 -21.49 -7.81 -7.66
C LEU A 32 -21.16 -8.03 -9.14
N ALA A 33 -20.74 -6.97 -9.84
CA ALA A 33 -20.35 -7.05 -11.24
C ALA A 33 -19.13 -7.95 -11.46
N ILE A 34 -18.12 -7.88 -10.59
CA ILE A 34 -16.95 -8.78 -10.64
C ILE A 34 -17.37 -10.22 -10.37
N ALA A 35 -18.20 -10.44 -9.35
CA ALA A 35 -18.65 -11.78 -8.96
C ALA A 35 -19.48 -12.48 -10.04
N GLN A 36 -20.15 -11.71 -10.90
CA GLN A 36 -20.96 -12.22 -12.01
C GLN A 36 -20.21 -12.23 -13.35
N SER A 37 -18.98 -11.72 -13.38
CA SER A 37 -18.20 -11.60 -14.61
C SER A 37 -17.63 -12.95 -15.06
N PRO A 38 -17.69 -13.27 -16.37
CA PRO A 38 -16.99 -14.43 -16.92
C PRO A 38 -15.46 -14.29 -16.85
N ASP A 39 -14.94 -13.06 -16.71
CA ASP A 39 -13.51 -12.74 -16.63
C ASP A 39 -13.14 -12.07 -15.29
N ALA A 40 -13.72 -12.57 -14.19
CA ALA A 40 -13.50 -12.02 -12.85
C ALA A 40 -12.02 -11.86 -12.47
N VAL A 41 -11.16 -12.77 -12.93
CA VAL A 41 -9.70 -12.71 -12.68
C VAL A 41 -9.07 -11.49 -13.34
N GLN A 42 -9.39 -11.21 -14.61
CA GLN A 42 -8.82 -10.06 -15.32
C GLN A 42 -9.32 -8.75 -14.72
N GLN A 43 -10.58 -8.69 -14.30
CA GLN A 43 -11.12 -7.51 -13.61
C GLN A 43 -10.40 -7.27 -12.28
N ALA A 44 -10.15 -8.32 -11.50
CA ALA A 44 -9.39 -8.20 -10.27
C ALA A 44 -7.95 -7.70 -10.55
N ILE A 45 -7.27 -8.24 -11.57
CA ILE A 45 -5.94 -7.77 -11.97
C ILE A 45 -5.96 -6.27 -12.28
N ASN A 46 -6.91 -5.79 -13.08
CA ASN A 46 -7.00 -4.38 -13.44
C ASN A 46 -7.21 -3.49 -12.21
N ILE A 47 -8.13 -3.87 -11.32
CA ILE A 47 -8.43 -3.13 -10.08
C ILE A 47 -7.20 -3.07 -9.16
N PHE A 48 -6.52 -4.19 -8.95
CA PHE A 48 -5.34 -4.22 -8.09
C PHE A 48 -4.13 -3.53 -8.74
N THR A 49 -4.05 -3.51 -10.07
CA THR A 49 -3.04 -2.73 -10.80
C THR A 49 -3.23 -1.25 -10.53
N GLU A 50 -4.45 -0.74 -10.70
CA GLU A 50 -4.80 0.66 -10.45
C GLU A 50 -4.59 1.02 -8.97
N LEU A 51 -5.08 0.18 -8.06
CA LEU A 51 -4.88 0.37 -6.62
C LEU A 51 -3.39 0.49 -6.27
N PHE A 52 -2.56 -0.45 -6.74
CA PHE A 52 -1.16 -0.45 -6.36
C PHE A 52 -0.38 0.66 -7.07
N ALA A 53 -0.75 1.04 -8.30
CA ALA A 53 -0.19 2.20 -8.98
C ALA A 53 -0.36 3.46 -8.13
N GLU A 54 -1.57 3.70 -7.61
CA GLU A 54 -1.89 4.86 -6.78
C GLU A 54 -1.18 4.81 -5.42
N LEU A 55 -1.03 3.61 -4.81
CA LEU A 55 -0.30 3.44 -3.55
C LEU A 55 1.22 3.62 -3.68
N VAL A 56 1.78 3.46 -4.87
CA VAL A 56 3.20 3.69 -5.15
C VAL A 56 3.49 5.04 -5.79
N LEU A 57 2.44 5.81 -6.15
CA LEU A 57 2.49 7.17 -6.72
C LEU A 57 1.77 8.24 -5.87
N PRO A 58 1.82 8.20 -4.52
CA PRO A 58 0.95 9.04 -3.70
C PRO A 58 1.24 10.54 -3.82
N TYR A 59 2.49 10.94 -4.10
CA TYR A 59 2.86 12.35 -4.27
C TYR A 59 2.37 12.86 -5.62
N SER A 60 2.61 12.10 -6.68
CA SER A 60 2.13 12.39 -8.03
C SER A 60 0.60 12.49 -8.07
N SER A 61 -0.12 11.57 -7.43
CA SER A 61 -1.59 11.63 -7.31
C SER A 61 -2.05 12.87 -6.54
N ALA A 62 -1.37 13.24 -5.46
CA ALA A 62 -1.69 14.44 -4.68
C ALA A 62 -1.49 15.73 -5.47
N LEU A 63 -0.50 15.80 -6.37
CA LEU A 63 -0.33 16.94 -7.30
C LEU A 63 -1.50 17.06 -8.29
N GLY A 64 -2.14 15.93 -8.62
CA GLY A 64 -3.37 15.87 -9.42
C GLY A 64 -4.66 16.11 -8.62
N GLY A 65 -4.58 16.39 -7.32
CA GLY A 65 -5.73 16.59 -6.43
C GLY A 65 -6.36 15.31 -5.89
N ILE A 66 -5.72 14.15 -6.07
CA ILE A 66 -6.16 12.85 -5.57
C ILE A 66 -5.43 12.54 -4.27
N TYR A 67 -6.12 12.69 -3.13
CA TYR A 67 -5.52 12.55 -1.80
C TYR A 67 -5.79 11.19 -1.12
N ALA A 68 -6.65 10.34 -1.71
CA ALA A 68 -7.00 9.04 -1.16
C ALA A 68 -5.78 8.13 -0.88
N PRO A 69 -4.72 8.09 -1.73
CA PRO A 69 -3.52 7.30 -1.45
C PRO A 69 -2.79 7.75 -0.17
N LEU A 70 -2.73 9.06 0.08
CA LEU A 70 -2.12 9.61 1.29
C LEU A 70 -2.80 9.09 2.55
N VAL A 71 -4.14 9.08 2.53
CA VAL A 71 -4.97 8.61 3.64
C VAL A 71 -4.81 7.11 3.83
N ALA A 72 -4.87 6.33 2.74
CA ALA A 72 -4.77 4.88 2.81
C ALA A 72 -3.43 4.44 3.44
N LEU A 73 -2.31 4.97 2.95
CA LEU A 73 -0.97 4.68 3.47
C LEU A 73 -0.79 5.21 4.89
N GLY A 74 -1.21 6.45 5.16
CA GLY A 74 -1.08 7.08 6.46
C GLY A 74 -1.84 6.36 7.58
N VAL A 75 -3.10 6.00 7.31
CA VAL A 75 -3.95 5.29 8.27
C VAL A 75 -3.46 3.84 8.44
N GLY A 76 -3.08 3.16 7.36
CA GLY A 76 -2.49 1.82 7.42
C GLY A 76 -1.20 1.78 8.25
N GLY A 77 -0.33 2.78 8.04
CA GLY A 77 0.88 2.99 8.84
C GLY A 77 0.54 3.20 10.32
N PHE A 78 -0.35 4.15 10.63
CA PHE A 78 -0.74 4.47 12.00
C PHE A 78 -1.30 3.28 12.78
N ILE A 79 -2.27 2.55 12.20
CA ILE A 79 -2.89 1.38 12.86
C ILE A 79 -1.86 0.25 13.04
N GLY A 80 -1.02 -0.01 12.03
CA GLY A 80 0.10 -0.94 12.17
C GLY A 80 1.06 -0.53 13.30
N GLY A 81 1.29 0.77 13.45
CA GLY A 81 2.04 1.40 14.53
C GLY A 81 1.53 1.00 15.91
N LEU A 82 0.24 1.22 16.17
CA LEU A 82 -0.43 0.90 17.44
C LEU A 82 -0.21 -0.56 17.86
N VAL A 83 -0.19 -1.47 16.89
CA VAL A 83 0.00 -2.91 17.11
C VAL A 83 1.47 -3.29 17.29
N SER A 84 2.36 -2.64 16.53
CA SER A 84 3.79 -2.91 16.55
C SER A 84 4.44 -2.51 17.88
N LYS A 85 3.98 -1.43 18.51
CA LYS A 85 4.55 -0.79 19.72
C LYS A 85 6.05 -0.47 19.62
N SER A 86 6.62 -0.38 18.42
CA SER A 86 8.06 -0.15 18.25
C SER A 86 8.38 0.47 16.88
N GLY A 87 9.10 1.59 16.90
CA GLY A 87 9.56 2.26 15.68
C GLY A 87 10.45 1.35 14.80
N VAL A 88 11.31 0.53 15.40
CA VAL A 88 12.14 -0.43 14.65
C VAL A 88 11.28 -1.46 13.91
N ARG A 89 10.20 -1.95 14.54
CA ARG A 89 9.27 -2.88 13.89
C ARG A 89 8.52 -2.19 12.75
N MET A 90 8.11 -0.93 12.94
CA MET A 90 7.48 -0.15 11.88
C MET A 90 8.41 0.17 10.73
N PHE A 91 9.71 0.36 10.97
CA PHE A 91 10.68 0.50 9.89
C PHE A 91 10.65 -0.70 8.95
N PHE A 92 10.74 -1.92 9.51
CA PHE A 92 10.65 -3.15 8.72
C PHE A 92 9.27 -3.34 8.07
N ALA A 93 8.18 -3.11 8.81
CA ALA A 93 6.83 -3.24 8.25
C ALA A 93 6.60 -2.25 7.09
N SER A 94 7.12 -1.02 7.19
CA SER A 94 6.97 0.00 6.16
C SER A 94 7.82 -0.29 4.92
N ILE A 95 9.06 -0.75 5.09
CA ILE A 95 9.90 -1.19 3.97
C ILE A 95 9.27 -2.38 3.25
N ILE A 96 8.86 -3.40 3.99
CA ILE A 96 8.24 -4.59 3.39
C ILE A 96 6.93 -4.22 2.70
N GLY A 97 6.10 -3.36 3.33
CA GLY A 97 4.87 -2.85 2.73
C GLY A 97 5.11 -2.11 1.42
N LEU A 98 6.06 -1.18 1.40
CA LEU A 98 6.48 -0.48 0.18
C LEU A 98 6.90 -1.45 -0.91
N VAL A 99 7.77 -2.42 -0.59
CA VAL A 99 8.26 -3.41 -1.55
C VAL A 99 7.11 -4.26 -2.09
N VAL A 100 6.15 -4.65 -1.25
CA VAL A 100 4.96 -5.40 -1.69
C VAL A 100 4.10 -4.59 -2.65
N PHE A 101 3.85 -3.30 -2.37
CA PHE A 101 3.08 -2.45 -3.27
C PHE A 101 3.82 -2.20 -4.59
N PHE A 102 5.12 -1.92 -4.54
CA PHE A 102 5.93 -1.67 -5.73
C PHE A 102 6.07 -2.90 -6.62
N ILE A 103 6.47 -4.04 -6.05
CA ILE A 103 6.59 -5.29 -6.81
C ILE A 103 5.21 -5.73 -7.30
N GLY A 104 4.18 -5.61 -6.46
CA GLY A 104 2.82 -5.94 -6.86
C GLY A 104 2.35 -5.11 -8.06
N TYR A 105 2.57 -3.78 -8.03
CA TYR A 105 2.27 -2.91 -9.16
C TYR A 105 3.04 -3.33 -10.41
N ALA A 106 4.36 -3.51 -10.30
CA ALA A 106 5.21 -3.82 -11.44
C ALA A 106 4.86 -5.18 -12.06
N VAL A 107 4.58 -6.21 -11.25
CA VAL A 107 4.17 -7.54 -11.71
C VAL A 107 2.79 -7.49 -12.37
N LEU A 108 1.83 -6.77 -11.78
CA LEU A 108 0.48 -6.67 -12.33
C LEU A 108 0.45 -5.85 -13.63
N ALA A 109 1.26 -4.79 -13.74
CA ALA A 109 1.33 -3.93 -14.91
C ALA A 109 2.19 -4.51 -16.05
N GLY A 110 3.34 -5.11 -15.73
CA GLY A 110 4.31 -5.60 -16.72
C GLY A 110 4.18 -7.09 -17.05
N GLY A 111 3.46 -7.87 -16.22
CA GLY A 111 3.24 -9.30 -16.44
C GLY A 111 4.52 -10.15 -16.32
N ALA A 112 4.47 -11.37 -16.87
CA ALA A 112 5.51 -12.39 -16.68
C ALA A 112 6.87 -12.10 -17.35
N ALA A 113 6.96 -11.06 -18.18
CA ALA A 113 8.18 -10.69 -18.91
C ALA A 113 9.06 -9.67 -18.15
N LEU A 114 8.67 -9.29 -16.93
CA LEU A 114 9.35 -8.28 -16.13
C LEU A 114 10.79 -8.70 -15.78
N THR A 115 11.77 -7.84 -16.08
CA THR A 115 13.17 -8.05 -15.70
C THR A 115 13.57 -7.19 -14.50
N ILE A 116 14.73 -7.48 -13.90
CA ILE A 116 15.28 -6.65 -12.81
C ILE A 116 15.64 -5.25 -13.33
N ASP A 117 16.13 -5.14 -14.56
CA ASP A 117 16.47 -3.85 -15.16
C ASP A 117 15.23 -2.97 -15.35
N ASP A 118 14.09 -3.57 -15.71
CA ASP A 118 12.80 -2.87 -15.79
C ASP A 118 12.36 -2.34 -14.41
N LEU A 119 12.50 -3.16 -13.37
CA LEU A 119 12.19 -2.75 -11.99
C LEU A 119 13.06 -1.58 -11.53
N LEU A 120 14.36 -1.63 -11.82
CA LEU A 120 15.29 -0.57 -11.46
C LEU A 120 14.98 0.72 -12.22
N ALA A 121 14.69 0.63 -13.52
CA ALA A 121 14.30 1.77 -14.33
C ALA A 121 13.01 2.41 -13.82
N GLN A 122 11.98 1.61 -13.51
CA GLN A 122 10.74 2.11 -12.92
C GLN A 122 11.00 2.79 -11.58
N ALA A 123 11.73 2.15 -10.67
CA ALA A 123 12.05 2.73 -9.35
C ALA A 123 12.78 4.07 -9.46
N GLN A 124 13.66 4.23 -10.47
CA GLN A 124 14.34 5.50 -10.75
C GLN A 124 13.40 6.59 -11.27
N LEU A 125 12.34 6.24 -11.99
CA LEU A 125 11.36 7.21 -12.48
C LEU A 125 10.44 7.70 -11.37
N ILE A 126 10.13 6.85 -10.39
CA ILE A 126 9.15 7.13 -9.32
C ILE A 126 9.79 7.27 -7.94
N TYR A 127 11.10 7.57 -7.88
CA TYR A 127 11.87 7.56 -6.63
C TYR A 127 11.33 8.51 -5.55
N ILE A 128 10.78 9.66 -5.94
CA ILE A 128 10.15 10.62 -5.02
C ILE A 128 8.91 9.98 -4.40
N ASP A 129 8.05 9.41 -5.23
CA ASP A 129 6.83 8.74 -4.80
C ASP A 129 7.13 7.55 -3.89
N LEU A 130 8.13 6.73 -4.20
CA LEU A 130 8.55 5.63 -3.31
C LEU A 130 9.02 6.14 -1.95
N GLY A 131 9.76 7.25 -1.91
CA GLY A 131 10.16 7.92 -0.67
C GLY A 131 8.96 8.42 0.13
N VAL A 132 7.95 8.99 -0.55
CA VAL A 132 6.72 9.47 0.07
C VAL A 132 5.85 8.31 0.56
N SER A 133 5.69 7.23 -0.20
CA SER A 133 4.98 6.02 0.23
C SER A 133 5.61 5.42 1.49
N PHE A 134 6.95 5.34 1.53
CA PHE A 134 7.66 4.93 2.74
C PHE A 134 7.38 5.87 3.92
N ALA A 135 7.50 7.18 3.72
CA ALA A 135 7.29 8.17 4.78
C ALA A 135 5.85 8.12 5.33
N LEU A 136 4.85 7.93 4.46
CA LEU A 136 3.44 7.81 4.82
C LEU A 136 3.13 6.53 5.61
N LEU A 137 3.84 5.43 5.36
CA LEU A 137 3.72 4.24 6.19
C LEU A 137 4.47 4.39 7.51
N PHE A 138 5.69 4.92 7.46
CA PHE A 138 6.63 4.89 8.57
C PHE A 138 6.38 5.97 9.62
N VAL A 139 6.19 7.23 9.21
CA VAL A 139 6.04 8.35 10.16
C VAL A 139 4.76 8.21 10.99
N PRO A 140 3.57 8.01 10.39
CA PRO A 140 2.36 7.68 11.15
C PRO A 140 2.51 6.39 11.95
N GLY A 141 3.26 5.40 11.43
CA GLY A 141 3.60 4.18 12.15
C GLY A 141 4.37 4.40 13.45
N ILE A 142 5.38 5.28 13.44
CA ILE A 142 6.10 5.65 14.66
C ILE A 142 5.17 6.38 15.63
N ILE A 143 4.33 7.29 15.14
CA ILE A 143 3.35 8.00 15.97
C ILE A 143 2.42 6.97 16.64
N GLY A 144 1.81 6.06 15.89
CA GLY A 144 0.95 5.01 16.45
C GLY A 144 1.69 4.12 17.45
N ALA A 145 2.93 3.72 17.13
CA ALA A 145 3.75 2.92 18.03
C ALA A 145 4.07 3.64 19.34
N SER A 146 4.29 4.96 19.31
CA SER A 146 4.60 5.76 20.49
C SER A 146 3.42 5.85 21.47
N LEU A 147 2.18 5.84 20.97
CA LEU A 147 0.97 5.93 21.79
C LEU A 147 0.68 4.67 22.61
N THR A 148 1.26 3.53 22.22
CA THR A 148 1.02 2.23 22.87
C THR A 148 2.30 1.61 23.45
N ALA A 149 3.40 2.38 23.46
CA ALA A 149 4.71 1.94 23.89
C ALA A 149 4.83 1.76 25.41
N GLU A 150 4.05 2.51 26.21
CA GLU A 150 4.12 2.50 27.68
C GLU A 150 3.55 1.24 28.34
N GLU A 151 2.83 0.39 27.59
CA GLU A 151 2.32 -0.88 28.10
C GLU A 151 3.38 -2.01 28.08
N TYR A 152 4.66 -1.71 28.34
CA TYR A 152 5.76 -2.68 28.35
C TYR A 152 6.57 -2.65 29.64
#